data_AF-A0A935RMR8-F1
#
_entry.id   AF-A0A935RMR8-F1
#
_cell.length_a   1.000
_cell.length_b   1.000
_cell.length_c   1.000
_cell.angle_alpha   90.00
_cell.angle_beta   90.00
_cell.angle_gamma   90.00
#
_symmetry.space_group_name_H-M   'P 1'
#
loop_
_entity.id
_entity.type
_entity.pdbx_description
1 polymer ?
#
loop_
_entity_poly.entity_id
_entity_poly.type
_entity_poly.pdbx_seq_one_letter_code
_entity_poly.pdbx_strand_id
1 'polypeptide(L)'
;MPVPLRRSFTYRVPDELRGTIAIGARLKVPFGKRIMTGYAVKLHTDLPVDIEFDESKIKHILEVSDDEPLITAEILKLTQWTAEYYATFSTGPNA
;
A
#
# COMPACT_ATOMS: atom_id res chain seq x y z
N MET A 1 -1.14 6.71 0.26
CA MET A 1 -1.69 7.10 1.58
C MET A 1 -0.76 8.16 2.16
N PRO A 2 -1.22 9.39 2.44
CA PRO A 2 -0.33 10.47 2.89
C PRO A 2 -0.06 10.31 4.39
N VAL A 3 0.85 9.40 4.73
CA VAL A 3 1.39 9.24 6.09
C VAL A 3 2.91 9.31 5.95
N PRO A 4 3.63 10.05 6.82
CA PRO A 4 5.09 10.20 6.74
C PRO A 4 5.84 8.94 7.22
N LEU A 5 5.40 7.77 6.76
CA LEU A 5 6.00 6.47 6.97
C LEU A 5 6.26 5.87 5.60
N ARG A 6 7.53 5.79 5.19
CA ARG A 6 7.98 5.08 3.98
C ARG A 6 7.88 3.55 4.16
N ARG A 7 6.73 3.05 4.62
CA ARG A 7 6.46 1.63 4.81
C ARG A 7 5.09 1.29 4.21
N SER A 8 5.04 0.22 3.43
CA SER A 8 3.79 -0.41 3.01
C SER A 8 3.16 -1.15 4.19
N PHE A 9 1.84 -1.28 4.15
CA PHE A 9 1.07 -2.05 5.13
C PHE A 9 0.44 -3.25 4.43
N THR A 10 0.57 -4.43 5.03
CA THR A 10 0.00 -5.67 4.52
C THR A 10 -1.42 -5.83 5.07
N TYR A 11 -2.37 -6.12 4.18
CA TYR A 11 -3.76 -6.42 4.52
C TYR A 11 -4.16 -7.75 3.88
N ARG A 12 -5.09 -8.46 4.52
CA ARG A 12 -5.66 -9.69 3.98
C ARG A 12 -6.77 -9.36 3.00
N VAL A 13 -6.74 -10.00 1.83
CA VAL A 13 -7.81 -9.94 0.83
C VAL A 13 -8.93 -10.90 1.26
N PRO A 14 -10.16 -10.42 1.53
CA PRO A 14 -11.31 -11.28 1.74
C PRO A 14 -11.60 -12.14 0.49
N ASP A 15 -12.15 -13.32 0.70
CA ASP A 15 -12.47 -14.29 -0.37
C ASP A 15 -13.37 -13.68 -1.46
N GLU A 16 -14.31 -12.82 -1.05
CA GLU A 16 -15.25 -12.09 -1.93
C GLU A 16 -14.56 -11.09 -2.88
N LEU A 17 -13.38 -10.59 -2.49
CA LEU A 17 -12.59 -9.62 -3.27
C LEU A 17 -11.40 -10.29 -3.97
N ARG A 18 -11.27 -11.62 -3.90
CA ARG A 18 -10.22 -12.33 -4.62
C ARG A 18 -10.48 -12.23 -6.12
N GLY A 19 -9.47 -11.81 -6.87
CA GLY A 19 -9.53 -11.68 -8.33
C GLY A 19 -10.09 -10.35 -8.84
N THR A 20 -10.63 -9.49 -7.98
CA THR A 20 -11.08 -8.14 -8.35
C THR A 20 -10.03 -7.06 -8.09
N ILE A 21 -9.00 -7.37 -7.30
CA ILE A 21 -7.94 -6.42 -6.96
C ILE A 21 -6.80 -6.51 -7.99
N ALA A 22 -6.53 -5.38 -8.65
CA ALA A 22 -5.34 -5.17 -9.46
C ALA A 22 -4.31 -4.30 -8.72
N ILE A 23 -3.02 -4.42 -9.10
CA ILE A 23 -2.01 -3.45 -8.69
C ILE A 23 -2.41 -2.06 -9.24
N GLY A 24 -2.30 -1.03 -8.41
CA GLY A 24 -2.78 0.32 -8.70
C GLY A 24 -4.23 0.57 -8.31
N ALA A 25 -5.01 -0.46 -7.94
CA ALA A 25 -6.38 -0.30 -7.49
C ALA A 25 -6.44 0.44 -6.14
N ARG A 26 -7.49 1.25 -5.97
CA ARG A 26 -7.72 2.02 -4.75
C ARG A 26 -8.58 1.23 -3.78
N LEU A 27 -8.10 1.16 -2.54
CA LEU A 27 -8.65 0.29 -1.51
C LEU A 27 -9.08 1.11 -0.29
N LYS A 28 -10.20 0.74 0.32
CA LYS A 28 -10.56 1.20 1.67
C LYS A 28 -10.04 0.21 2.69
N VAL A 29 -9.22 0.71 3.61
CA VAL A 29 -8.57 -0.11 4.64
C VAL A 29 -8.70 0.51 6.03
N PRO A 30 -8.82 -0.30 7.09
CA PRO A 30 -8.85 0.20 8.46
C PRO A 30 -7.44 0.52 8.95
N PHE A 31 -7.17 1.79 9.26
CA PHE A 31 -5.91 2.26 9.80
C PHE A 31 -6.10 2.87 11.18
N GLY A 32 -5.62 2.18 12.22
CA GLY A 32 -5.91 2.54 13.60
C GLY A 32 -7.42 2.55 13.87
N LYS A 33 -7.95 3.72 14.26
CA LYS A 33 -9.38 3.98 14.52
C LYS A 33 -10.13 4.59 13.33
N ARG A 34 -9.47 4.79 12.19
CA ARG A 34 -10.05 5.47 11.01
C ARG A 34 -10.05 4.53 9.80
N ILE A 35 -10.92 4.81 8.84
CA ILE A 35 -10.87 4.19 7.52
C ILE A 35 -10.11 5.13 6.60
N MET A 36 -9.15 4.60 5.87
CA MET A 36 -8.30 5.38 4.98
C MET A 36 -8.27 4.76 3.58
N THR A 37 -8.00 5.62 2.60
CA THR A 37 -7.82 5.21 1.21
C THR A 37 -6.35 4.89 0.95
N GLY A 38 -6.07 3.66 0.53
CA GLY A 38 -4.77 3.15 0.10
C GLY A 38 -4.78 2.72 -1.36
N TYR A 39 -3.62 2.32 -1.87
CA TYR A 39 -3.48 1.74 -3.20
C TYR A 39 -2.76 0.40 -3.11
N ALA A 40 -3.20 -0.58 -3.90
CA ALA A 40 -2.53 -1.86 -4.02
C ALA A 40 -1.18 -1.67 -4.74
N VAL A 41 -0.08 -1.87 -4.02
CA VAL A 41 1.27 -1.74 -4.61
C VAL A 41 1.90 -3.09 -4.96
N LYS A 42 1.46 -4.15 -4.27
CA LYS A 42 1.95 -5.52 -4.46
C LYS A 42 0.88 -6.50 -4.00
N LEU A 43 0.72 -7.61 -4.71
CA LEU A 43 -0.13 -8.73 -4.34
C LEU A 43 0.75 -9.93 -4.01
N HIS A 44 0.41 -10.62 -2.94
CA HIS A 44 1.12 -11.81 -2.48
C HIS A 44 0.13 -12.99 -2.44
N THR A 45 0.55 -14.14 -2.95
CA THR A 45 -0.23 -15.39 -2.87
C THR A 45 -0.16 -15.97 -1.46
N ASP A 46 1.03 -15.93 -0.86
CA ASP A 46 1.32 -16.40 0.49
C ASP A 46 1.82 -15.25 1.35
N LEU A 47 1.70 -15.39 2.67
CA LEU A 47 2.23 -14.40 3.59
C LEU A 47 3.76 -14.24 3.40
N PRO A 48 4.26 -13.04 3.14
CA PRO A 48 5.70 -12.82 3.05
C PRO A 48 6.41 -13.24 4.34
N VAL A 49 7.49 -14.01 4.18
CA VAL A 49 8.30 -14.59 5.28
C VAL A 49 8.98 -13.51 6.13
N ASP A 50 9.12 -12.30 5.59
CA ASP A 50 9.76 -11.13 6.19
C ASP A 50 8.79 -10.22 6.97
N ILE A 51 7.53 -10.62 7.15
CA ILE A 51 6.59 -9.84 7.97
C ILE A 51 6.94 -9.99 9.45
N GLU A 52 7.55 -8.96 10.04
CA GLU A 52 7.85 -8.87 11.49
C GLU A 52 6.60 -8.76 12.39
N PHE A 53 5.39 -8.75 11.80
CA PHE A 53 4.13 -8.55 12.51
C PHE A 53 3.34 -9.85 12.63
N ASP A 54 2.76 -10.08 13.80
CA ASP A 54 1.85 -11.20 14.08
C ASP A 54 0.69 -11.27 13.07
N GLU A 55 0.49 -12.44 12.45
CA GLU A 55 -0.59 -12.69 11.48
C GLU A 55 -1.97 -12.32 12.01
N SER A 56 -2.20 -12.45 13.32
CA SER A 56 -3.46 -12.10 13.96
C SER A 56 -3.79 -10.60 13.91
N LYS A 57 -2.78 -9.74 13.67
CA LYS A 57 -2.93 -8.29 13.58
C LYS A 57 -3.19 -7.81 12.14
N ILE A 58 -3.12 -8.69 11.16
CA ILE A 58 -3.39 -8.36 9.76
C ILE A 58 -4.90 -8.16 9.59
N LYS A 59 -5.28 -6.92 9.30
CA LYS A 59 -6.68 -6.56 9.07
C LYS A 59 -7.09 -6.87 7.63
N HIS A 60 -8.38 -7.01 7.43
CA HIS A 60 -8.96 -7.20 6.10
C HIS A 60 -9.11 -5.87 5.35
N ILE A 61 -8.99 -5.94 4.02
CA ILE A 61 -9.45 -4.89 3.11
C ILE A 61 -10.98 -4.80 3.23
N LEU A 62 -11.52 -3.58 3.25
CA LEU A 62 -12.96 -3.36 3.37
C LEU A 62 -13.65 -3.31 2.01
N GLU A 63 -13.03 -2.64 1.04
CA GLU A 63 -13.63 -2.37 -0.26
C GLU A 63 -12.56 -2.06 -1.31
N VAL A 64 -12.84 -2.42 -2.55
CA VAL A 64 -12.13 -1.97 -3.76
C VAL A 64 -13.00 -0.90 -4.39
N SER A 65 -12.53 0.34 -4.43
CA SER A 65 -13.35 1.46 -4.94
C SER A 65 -13.21 1.69 -6.45
N ASP A 66 -12.31 0.99 -7.13
CA ASP A 66 -12.08 1.15 -8.57
C ASP A 66 -12.26 -0.21 -9.29
N ASP A 67 -13.14 -0.28 -10.29
CA ASP A 67 -13.34 -1.46 -11.17
C ASP A 67 -12.16 -1.65 -12.16
N GLU A 68 -11.41 -0.59 -12.43
CA GLU A 68 -10.26 -0.57 -13.34
C GLU A 68 -9.11 0.23 -12.71
N PRO A 69 -7.85 -0.22 -12.76
CA PRO A 69 -6.75 0.44 -12.08
C PRO A 69 -6.51 1.86 -12.63
N LEU A 70 -6.89 2.87 -11.84
CA LEU A 70 -6.73 4.28 -12.19
C LEU A 70 -5.26 4.71 -12.33
N ILE A 71 -4.33 3.92 -11.76
CA ILE A 71 -2.89 4.13 -11.84
C ILE A 71 -2.26 2.91 -12.51
N THR A 72 -1.69 3.13 -13.69
CA THR A 72 -0.95 2.12 -14.44
C THR A 72 0.44 1.88 -13.83
N ALA A 73 1.04 0.73 -14.15
CA ALA A 73 2.38 0.37 -13.66
C ALA A 73 3.46 1.41 -14.04
N GLU A 74 3.33 2.07 -15.19
CA GLU A 74 4.24 3.15 -15.61
C GLU A 74 4.15 4.37 -14.70
N ILE A 75 2.94 4.80 -14.33
CA ILE A 75 2.74 5.93 -13.43
C ILE A 75 3.28 5.59 -12.03
N LEU A 76 3.07 4.36 -11.56
CA LEU A 76 3.65 3.89 -10.29
C LEU A 76 5.19 3.97 -10.31
N LYS A 77 5.83 3.49 -11.37
CA LYS A 77 7.29 3.55 -11.53
C LYS A 77 7.81 4.99 -11.59
N LEU A 78 7.09 5.87 -12.30
CA LEU A 78 7.43 7.28 -12.37
C LEU A 78 7.31 7.96 -11.00
N THR A 79 6.23 7.75 -10.26
CA THR A 79 6.04 8.36 -8.94
C THR A 79 7.08 7.89 -7.92
N GLN A 80 7.52 6.63 -8.00
CA GLN A 80 8.61 6.12 -7.18
C GLN A 80 9.94 6.79 -7.51
N TRP A 81 10.30 6.89 -8.79
CA TRP A 81 11.49 7.62 -9.23
C TRP A 81 11.44 9.10 -8.82
N THR A 82 10.28 9.74 -8.95
CA THR A 82 10.10 11.16 -8.60
C THR A 82 10.22 11.37 -7.08
N ALA A 83 9.70 10.43 -6.27
CA ALA A 83 9.87 10.46 -4.82
C ALA A 83 11.34 10.26 -4.41
N GLU A 84 12.11 9.45 -5.13
CA GLU A 84 13.56 9.30 -4.92
C GLU A 84 14.32 10.57 -5.31
N TYR A 85 13.92 11.24 -6.41
CA TYR A 85 14.62 12.41 -6.94
C TYR A 85 14.29 13.72 -6.21
N TYR A 86 13.04 13.92 -5.77
CA TYR A 86 12.60 15.18 -5.14
C TYR A 86 12.41 15.11 -3.63
N ALA A 87 12.28 13.93 -3.01
CA ALA A 87 12.25 13.83 -1.55
C ALA A 87 13.68 13.77 -0.99
N THR A 88 14.43 14.86 -1.24
CA THR A 88 15.71 15.16 -0.63
C THR A 88 15.54 15.20 0.88
N PHE A 89 16.15 14.22 1.53
CA PHE A 89 16.46 14.24 2.94
C PHE A 89 17.49 15.37 3.14
N SER A 90 17.03 16.57 3.50
CA SER A 90 17.88 17.52 4.20
C SER A 90 18.07 16.99 5.62
N THR A 91 19.02 16.08 5.79
CA THR A 91 19.70 15.95 7.08
C THR A 91 21.13 16.30 6.79
N GLY A 92 21.48 17.55 7.14
CA GLY A 92 22.87 17.96 7.20
C GLY A 92 23.61 17.04 8.18
N PRO A 93 24.87 16.68 7.90
CA PRO A 93 25.71 16.05 8.91
C PRO A 93 26.11 17.16 9.89
N ASN A 94 25.73 17.03 11.16
CA ASN A 94 26.41 17.51 12.37
C ASN A 94 25.40 17.86 13.49
N ALA A 95 25.09 16.87 14.32
CA ALA A 95 24.99 17.01 15.78
C ALA A 95 25.49 15.71 16.40
#